data_AF-A0A3C1GI65-F1
#
_entry.id   AF-A0A3C1GI65-F1
#
_cell.length_a   1.000
_cell.length_b   1.000
_cell.length_c   1.000
_cell.angle_alpha   90.00
_cell.angle_beta   90.00
_cell.angle_gamma   90.00
#
_symmetry.space_group_name_H-M   'P 1'
#
loop_
_entity.id
_entity.type
_entity.pdbx_description
1 polymer ?
#
loop_
_entity_poly.entity_id
_entity_poly.type
_entity_poly.pdbx_seq_one_letter_code
_entity_poly.pdbx_strand_id
1 'polypeptide(L)'
;MAAKRCKAKAKSTGKRCAQPVVPGREVCRFHGGKSLRGLAHPNLRHGRFSKDLPTRLVQQYEAALLDPELIALREELALVTVRESDLLSRVDTGEAGAHWRGIQKALADFRTAQRRDDAVAAAGALREMERLTEL
;
A
#
# COMPACT_ATOMS: atom_id res chain seq x y z
N MET A 1 -44.68 17.87 1.12
CA MET A 1 -43.54 18.82 1.33
C MET A 1 -43.03 19.28 -0.03
N ALA A 2 -42.90 20.58 -0.26
CA ALA A 2 -42.38 21.11 -1.53
C ALA A 2 -40.88 20.78 -1.70
N ALA A 3 -40.48 20.26 -2.86
CA ALA A 3 -39.08 19.93 -3.13
C ALA A 3 -38.20 21.19 -3.06
N LYS A 4 -37.09 21.13 -2.31
CA LYS A 4 -36.12 22.24 -2.21
C LYS A 4 -35.61 22.62 -3.61
N ARG A 5 -35.50 23.92 -3.89
CA ARG A 5 -35.01 24.45 -5.16
C ARG A 5 -33.49 24.64 -5.15
N CYS A 6 -32.87 24.41 -6.32
CA CYS A 6 -31.45 24.63 -6.55
C CYS A 6 -30.99 26.02 -6.10
N LYS A 7 -29.82 26.09 -5.44
CA LYS A 7 -29.19 27.35 -5.01
C LYS A 7 -28.42 28.09 -6.13
N ALA A 8 -28.08 27.42 -7.24
CA ALA A 8 -27.30 28.02 -8.33
C ALA A 8 -28.12 28.98 -9.22
N LYS A 9 -27.43 29.88 -9.93
CA LYS A 9 -28.02 30.73 -10.98
C LYS A 9 -27.98 30.01 -12.33
N ALA A 10 -29.08 30.07 -13.08
CA ALA A 10 -29.15 29.49 -14.41
C ALA A 10 -28.43 30.40 -15.43
N LYS A 11 -27.47 29.85 -16.17
CA LYS A 11 -26.67 30.63 -17.15
C LYS A 11 -27.53 31.31 -18.22
N SER A 12 -28.61 30.66 -18.67
CA SER A 12 -29.49 31.17 -19.73
C SER A 12 -30.32 32.39 -19.33
N THR A 13 -30.60 32.57 -18.03
CA THR A 13 -31.51 33.63 -17.56
C THR A 13 -30.88 34.56 -16.53
N GLY A 14 -29.70 34.22 -15.99
CA GLY A 14 -29.05 34.91 -14.87
C GLY A 14 -29.79 34.80 -13.52
N LYS A 15 -31.02 34.28 -13.52
CA LYS A 15 -31.90 34.14 -12.34
C LYS A 15 -31.60 32.86 -11.57
N ARG A 16 -32.08 32.78 -10.33
CA ARG A 16 -31.97 31.55 -9.51
C ARG A 16 -32.67 30.38 -10.21
N CYS A 17 -31.99 29.24 -10.27
CA CYS A 17 -32.50 28.06 -10.95
C CYS A 17 -33.85 27.59 -10.36
N ALA A 18 -34.80 27.26 -11.24
CA ALA A 18 -36.12 26.75 -10.84
C ALA A 18 -36.17 25.23 -10.63
N GLN A 19 -35.12 24.49 -11.02
CA GLN A 19 -35.10 23.03 -10.93
C GLN A 19 -35.01 22.54 -9.46
N PRO A 20 -35.62 21.38 -9.16
CA PRO A 20 -35.50 20.75 -7.85
C PRO A 20 -34.07 20.28 -7.57
N VAL A 21 -33.68 20.26 -6.30
CA VAL A 21 -32.41 19.67 -5.88
C VAL A 21 -32.43 18.16 -6.03
N VAL A 22 -31.27 17.57 -6.26
CA VAL A 22 -31.08 16.12 -6.10
C VAL A 22 -31.17 15.79 -4.60
N PRO A 23 -31.78 14.67 -4.17
CA PRO A 23 -31.81 14.27 -2.75
C PRO A 23 -30.41 14.31 -2.11
N GLY A 24 -30.30 14.87 -0.91
CA GLY A 24 -29.02 15.05 -0.22
C GLY A 24 -28.08 16.12 -0.81
N ARG A 25 -28.55 16.91 -1.78
CA ARG A 25 -27.76 18.00 -2.42
C ARG A 25 -28.45 19.35 -2.29
N GLU A 26 -27.69 20.41 -2.55
CA GLU A 26 -28.18 21.79 -2.60
C GLU A 26 -28.44 22.30 -4.03
N VAL A 27 -28.10 21.49 -5.03
CA VAL A 27 -28.13 21.84 -6.46
C VAL A 27 -28.83 20.77 -7.28
N CYS A 28 -29.37 21.17 -8.44
CA CYS A 28 -30.08 20.28 -9.35
C CYS A 28 -29.09 19.47 -10.21
N ARG A 29 -29.63 18.49 -10.96
CA ARG A 29 -28.85 17.67 -11.92
C ARG A 29 -28.00 18.47 -12.91
N PHE A 30 -28.44 19.66 -13.32
CA PHE A 30 -27.73 20.49 -14.29
C PHE A 30 -26.63 21.36 -13.66
N HIS A 31 -26.75 21.68 -12.37
CA HIS A 31 -25.80 22.52 -11.64
C HIS A 31 -24.91 21.69 -10.70
N GLY A 32 -24.60 20.45 -11.09
CA GLY A 32 -23.66 19.58 -10.37
C GLY A 32 -24.26 18.62 -9.34
N GLY A 33 -25.59 18.52 -9.25
CA GLY A 33 -26.25 17.61 -8.29
C GLY A 33 -25.97 16.13 -8.55
N LYS A 34 -25.65 15.76 -9.80
CA LYS A 34 -25.25 14.39 -10.20
C LYS A 34 -23.73 14.17 -10.16
N SER A 35 -22.93 15.21 -9.91
CA SER A 35 -21.48 15.05 -9.86
C SER A 35 -21.10 14.13 -8.69
N LEU A 36 -20.18 13.20 -8.97
CA LEU A 36 -19.58 12.34 -7.97
C LEU A 36 -18.87 13.19 -6.92
N ARG A 37 -18.91 12.77 -5.65
CA ARG A 37 -18.26 13.43 -4.51
C ARG A 37 -17.83 12.38 -3.49
N GLY A 38 -16.95 12.77 -2.57
CA GLY A 38 -16.48 11.90 -1.50
C GLY A 38 -15.86 10.62 -2.07
N LEU A 39 -16.16 9.48 -1.45
CA LEU A 39 -15.63 8.16 -1.83
C LEU A 39 -15.96 7.76 -3.28
N ALA A 40 -17.04 8.30 -3.85
CA ALA A 40 -17.41 8.02 -5.23
C ALA A 40 -16.61 8.85 -6.25
N HIS A 41 -15.80 9.82 -5.83
CA HIS A 41 -15.03 10.67 -6.74
C HIS A 41 -13.71 10.00 -7.15
N PRO A 42 -13.44 9.80 -8.46
CA PRO A 42 -12.26 9.05 -8.93
C PRO A 42 -10.91 9.72 -8.60
N ASN A 43 -10.91 11.03 -8.34
CA ASN A 43 -9.70 11.75 -7.91
C ASN A 43 -9.54 11.83 -6.39
N LEU A 44 -10.44 11.21 -5.60
CA LEU A 44 -10.22 11.12 -4.16
C LEU A 44 -9.05 10.16 -3.91
N ARG A 45 -7.86 10.72 -3.68
CA ARG A 45 -6.65 9.97 -3.30
C ARG A 45 -6.56 9.76 -1.79
N HIS A 46 -6.99 10.77 -1.05
CA HIS A 46 -6.96 10.82 0.40
C HIS A 46 -8.11 11.73 0.89
N GLY A 47 -8.77 11.32 1.98
CA GLY A 47 -9.96 11.99 2.54
C GLY A 47 -9.72 13.42 3.07
N ARG A 48 -8.45 13.82 3.21
CA ARG A 48 -7.98 15.10 3.77
C ARG A 48 -8.69 16.35 3.24
N PHE A 49 -8.95 16.42 1.94
CA PHE A 49 -9.60 17.58 1.30
C PHE A 49 -11.02 17.28 0.84
N SER A 50 -11.63 16.19 1.32
CA SER A 50 -12.99 15.85 0.96
C SER A 50 -13.95 16.91 1.48
N LYS A 51 -14.76 17.49 0.59
CA LYS A 51 -15.88 18.39 0.98
C LYS A 51 -16.97 17.67 1.80
N ASP A 52 -16.85 16.35 1.93
CA ASP A 52 -17.75 15.52 2.73
C ASP A 52 -17.14 15.18 4.11
N LEU A 53 -15.91 15.60 4.39
CA LEU A 53 -15.36 15.55 5.75
C LEU A 53 -16.15 16.53 6.63
N PRO A 54 -16.85 16.07 7.68
CA PRO A 54 -17.61 16.96 8.55
C PRO A 54 -16.71 18.02 9.18
N THR A 55 -17.15 19.28 9.21
CA THR A 55 -16.40 20.41 9.79
C THR A 55 -15.91 20.12 11.21
N ARG A 56 -16.72 19.40 12.01
CA ARG A 56 -16.36 18.99 13.38
C ARG A 56 -15.12 18.08 13.47
N LEU A 57 -14.77 17.38 12.40
CA LEU A 57 -13.61 16.49 12.34
C LEU A 57 -12.36 17.17 11.77
N VAL A 58 -12.50 18.35 11.13
CA VAL A 58 -11.36 19.09 10.56
C VAL A 58 -10.38 19.50 11.66
N GLN A 59 -10.89 20.01 12.78
CA GLN A 59 -10.07 20.38 13.94
C GLN A 59 -9.37 19.17 14.57
N GLN A 60 -10.05 18.03 14.69
CA GLN A 60 -9.45 16.80 15.20
C GLN A 60 -8.36 16.26 14.26
N TYR A 61 -8.58 16.39 12.95
CA TYR A 61 -7.59 16.04 11.94
C TYR A 61 -6.34 16.94 12.03
N GLU A 62 -6.50 18.25 12.18
CA GLU A 62 -5.39 19.19 12.34
C GLU A 62 -4.61 18.94 13.64
N ALA A 63 -5.29 18.63 14.75
CA ALA A 63 -4.66 18.25 16.00
C ALA A 63 -3.86 16.94 15.87
N ALA A 64 -4.42 15.93 15.19
CA ALA A 64 -3.75 14.65 14.95
C ALA A 64 -2.50 14.79 14.06
N LEU A 65 -2.42 15.81 13.18
CA LEU A 65 -1.20 16.07 12.40
C LEU A 65 -0.04 16.59 13.24
N LEU A 66 -0.34 17.21 14.38
CA LEU A 66 0.65 17.79 15.28
C LEU A 66 0.92 16.91 16.51
N ASP A 67 0.25 15.75 16.59
CA ASP A 67 0.39 14.80 17.69
C ASP A 67 1.75 14.08 17.59
N PRO A 68 2.65 14.28 18.58
CA PRO A 68 3.98 13.67 18.58
C PRO A 68 3.94 12.13 18.55
N GLU A 69 2.94 11.49 19.15
CA GLU A 69 2.82 10.03 19.17
C GLU A 69 2.47 9.49 17.77
N LEU A 70 1.60 10.19 17.03
CA LEU A 70 1.29 9.83 15.64
C LEU A 70 2.46 10.12 14.69
N ILE A 71 3.30 11.11 15.01
CA ILE A 71 4.55 11.38 14.29
C ILE A 71 5.58 10.28 14.57
N ALA A 72 5.73 9.83 15.82
CA ALA A 72 6.59 8.70 16.17
C ALA A 72 6.19 7.44 15.38
N LEU A 73 4.88 7.16 15.24
CA LEU A 73 4.41 6.04 14.41
C LEU A 73 4.82 6.17 12.93
N ARG A 74 4.97 7.40 12.40
CA ARG A 74 5.46 7.61 11.03
C ARG A 74 6.94 7.27 10.92
N GLU A 75 7.75 7.62 11.92
CA GLU A 75 9.17 7.29 11.98
C GLU A 75 9.38 5.78 12.10
N GLU A 76 8.62 5.13 12.97
CA GLU A 76 8.59 3.67 13.10
C GLU A 76 8.18 2.99 11.78
N LEU A 77 7.14 3.50 11.11
CA LEU A 77 6.71 2.99 9.79
C LEU A 77 7.79 3.16 8.73
N ALA A 78 8.52 4.29 8.75
CA ALA A 78 9.64 4.52 7.83
C ALA A 78 10.77 3.52 8.09
N LEU A 79 11.11 3.26 9.36
CA LEU A 79 12.11 2.27 9.74
C LEU A 79 11.72 0.86 9.26
N VAL A 80 10.46 0.45 9.47
CA VAL A 80 9.95 -0.84 8.99
C VAL A 80 10.02 -0.92 7.47
N THR A 81 9.60 0.11 6.74
CA THR A 81 9.66 0.16 5.26
C THR A 81 11.10 -0.02 4.74
N VAL A 82 12.07 0.64 5.38
CA VAL A 82 13.49 0.51 5.02
C VAL A 82 13.99 -0.91 5.31
N ARG A 83 13.62 -1.47 6.47
CA ARG A 83 14.00 -2.84 6.84
C ARG A 83 13.42 -3.87 5.87
N GLU A 84 12.16 -3.72 5.47
CA GLU A 84 11.55 -4.57 4.45
C GLU A 84 12.30 -4.49 3.12
N SER A 85 12.68 -3.28 2.68
CA SER A 85 13.44 -3.07 1.45
C SER A 85 14.82 -3.73 1.50
N ASP A 86 15.53 -3.62 2.64
CA ASP A 86 16.80 -4.32 2.90
C ASP A 86 16.63 -5.84 2.80
N LEU A 87 15.64 -6.41 3.50
CA LEU A 87 15.38 -7.85 3.48
C LEU A 87 14.99 -8.34 2.09
N LEU A 88 14.15 -7.60 1.36
CA LEU A 88 13.77 -7.94 -0.01
C LEU A 88 14.97 -7.85 -0.96
N SER A 89 15.86 -6.86 -0.80
CA SER A 89 17.08 -6.77 -1.61
C SER A 89 17.97 -8.01 -1.44
N ARG A 90 18.05 -8.57 -0.23
CA ARG A 90 18.78 -9.80 0.07
C ARG A 90 18.12 -11.05 -0.52
N VAL A 91 16.81 -11.01 -0.73
CA VAL A 91 16.09 -12.05 -1.49
C VAL A 91 16.36 -11.88 -2.98
N ASP A 92 16.38 -10.65 -3.49
CA ASP A 92 16.60 -10.30 -4.90
C ASP A 92 18.02 -10.59 -5.40
N THR A 93 19.05 -10.44 -4.54
CA THR A 93 20.42 -10.88 -4.91
C THR A 93 20.48 -12.38 -5.17
N GLY A 94 19.48 -13.13 -4.69
CA GLY A 94 19.35 -14.56 -4.96
C GLY A 94 20.46 -15.40 -4.32
N GLU A 95 21.40 -14.79 -3.60
CA GLU A 95 22.54 -15.43 -2.96
C GLU A 95 22.05 -16.48 -1.98
N ALA A 96 21.11 -16.14 -1.10
CA ALA A 96 20.50 -17.11 -0.18
C ALA A 96 19.85 -18.29 -0.92
N GLY A 97 19.20 -18.03 -2.06
CA GLY A 97 18.61 -19.07 -2.90
C GLY A 97 19.65 -19.93 -3.63
N ALA A 98 20.76 -19.33 -4.09
CA ALA A 98 21.86 -20.00 -4.75
C ALA A 98 22.66 -20.89 -3.77
N HIS A 99 22.96 -20.37 -2.57
CA HIS A 99 23.57 -21.12 -1.48
C HIS A 99 22.69 -22.30 -1.06
N TRP A 100 21.38 -22.09 -0.87
CA TRP A 100 20.45 -23.17 -0.53
C TRP A 100 20.41 -24.27 -1.59
N ARG A 101 20.28 -23.91 -2.88
CA ARG A 101 20.33 -24.88 -3.99
C ARG A 101 21.67 -25.61 -4.06
N GLY A 102 22.77 -24.90 -3.81
CA GLY A 102 24.11 -25.47 -3.73
C GLY A 102 24.23 -26.53 -2.63
N ILE A 103 23.75 -26.21 -1.42
CA ILE A 103 23.76 -27.13 -0.26
C ILE A 103 22.92 -28.36 -0.57
N GLN A 104 21.72 -28.19 -1.14
CA GLN A 104 20.85 -29.32 -1.55
C GLN A 104 21.55 -30.23 -2.57
N LYS A 105 22.23 -29.65 -3.55
CA LYS A 105 22.99 -30.41 -4.55
C LYS A 105 24.15 -31.16 -3.89
N ALA A 106 24.97 -30.49 -3.09
CA ALA A 106 26.11 -31.09 -2.43
C ALA A 106 25.69 -32.22 -1.47
N LEU A 107 24.56 -32.08 -0.78
CA LEU A 107 23.97 -33.17 0.02
C LEU A 107 23.52 -34.36 -0.84
N ALA A 108 22.94 -34.12 -2.02
CA ALA A 108 22.56 -35.18 -2.95
C ALA A 108 23.78 -35.93 -3.51
N ASP A 109 24.84 -35.20 -3.83
CA ASP A 109 26.12 -35.74 -4.29
C ASP A 109 26.78 -36.58 -3.17
N PHE A 110 26.80 -36.08 -1.94
CA PHE A 110 27.28 -36.80 -0.76
C PHE A 110 26.55 -38.12 -0.55
N ARG A 111 25.20 -38.10 -0.56
CA ARG A 111 24.38 -39.31 -0.42
C ARG A 111 24.63 -40.31 -1.54
N THR A 112 24.89 -39.83 -2.75
CA THR A 112 25.18 -40.68 -3.91
C THR A 112 26.56 -41.33 -3.79
N ALA A 113 27.57 -40.57 -3.36
CA ALA A 113 28.92 -41.07 -3.11
C ALA A 113 28.93 -42.10 -1.97
N GLN A 114 28.19 -41.84 -0.89
CA GLN A 114 28.08 -42.76 0.24
C GLN A 114 27.43 -44.10 -0.17
N ARG A 115 26.40 -44.08 -1.04
CA ARG A 115 25.80 -45.32 -1.58
C ARG A 115 26.74 -46.12 -2.49
N ARG A 116 27.78 -45.49 -3.03
CA ARG A 116 28.76 -46.09 -3.93
C ARG A 116 30.07 -46.46 -3.22
N ASP A 117 30.15 -46.26 -1.90
CA ASP A 117 31.39 -46.35 -1.10
C ASP A 117 32.55 -45.53 -1.69
N ASP A 118 32.25 -44.43 -2.38
CA ASP A 118 33.24 -43.51 -2.92
C ASP A 118 33.59 -42.44 -1.87
N ALA A 119 34.55 -42.79 -1.01
CA ALA A 119 34.99 -41.93 0.10
C ALA A 119 35.57 -40.58 -0.38
N VAL A 120 36.21 -40.56 -1.55
CA VAL A 120 36.81 -39.33 -2.10
C VAL A 120 35.73 -38.37 -2.56
N ALA A 121 34.73 -38.87 -3.30
CA ALA A 121 33.59 -38.07 -3.73
C ALA A 121 32.73 -37.61 -2.54
N ALA A 122 32.55 -38.46 -1.53
CA ALA A 122 31.82 -38.08 -0.31
C ALA A 122 32.54 -36.95 0.44
N ALA A 123 33.85 -37.04 0.64
CA ALA A 123 34.63 -35.99 1.28
C ALA A 123 34.62 -34.67 0.46
N GLY A 124 34.62 -34.75 -0.88
CA GLY A 124 34.49 -33.58 -1.75
C GLY A 124 33.14 -32.89 -1.62
N ALA A 125 32.04 -33.64 -1.60
CA ALA A 125 30.70 -33.10 -1.43
C ALA A 125 30.49 -32.49 -0.04
N LEU A 126 31.11 -33.05 1.01
CA LEU A 126 31.07 -32.49 2.36
C LEU A 126 31.78 -31.13 2.43
N ARG A 127 32.99 -31.01 1.88
CA ARG A 127 33.72 -29.73 1.82
C ARG A 127 32.95 -28.64 1.07
N GLU A 128 32.23 -29.01 0.02
CA GLU A 128 31.38 -28.07 -0.72
C GLU A 128 30.17 -27.61 0.11
N MET A 129 29.57 -28.50 0.92
CA MET A 129 28.53 -28.10 1.88
C MET A 129 29.09 -27.11 2.91
N GLU A 130 30.25 -27.40 3.50
CA GLU A 130 30.91 -26.52 4.48
C GLU A 130 31.17 -25.12 3.91
N ARG A 131 31.76 -25.06 2.71
CA ARG A 131 32.02 -23.81 1.97
C ARG A 131 30.77 -22.98 1.70
N LEU A 132 29.63 -23.63 1.45
CA LEU A 132 28.37 -22.94 1.16
C LEU A 132 27.63 -22.47 2.42
N THR A 133 28.00 -22.99 3.59
CA THR A 133 27.42 -22.63 4.91
C THR A 133 28.23 -21.62 5.69
N GLU A 134 29.52 -21.44 5.38
CA GLU A 134 30.33 -20.32 5.88
C GLU A 134 29.94 -19.05 5.11
N LEU A 135 29.07 -18.23 5.71
CA LEU A 135 28.78 -16.86 5.29
C LEU A 135 29.86 -15.89 5.77
#